data_AF-A0A2A4Y356-F1
#
_entry.id   AF-A0A2A4Y356-F1
#
_cell.length_a   1.000
_cell.length_b   1.000
_cell.length_c   1.000
_cell.angle_alpha   90.00
_cell.angle_beta   90.00
_cell.angle_gamma   90.00
#
_symmetry.space_group_name_H-M   'P 1'
#
loop_
_entity.id
_entity.type
_entity.pdbx_description
1 polymer ?
#
loop_
_entity_poly.entity_id
_entity_poly.type
_entity_poly.pdbx_seq_one_letter_code
_entity_poly.pdbx_strand_id
1 'polypeptide(L)' 'RDGRYIERLGFFNPVARGSEERLRLNEARIQHWIALGAQTSDRVKQLLKTAKKQATAE' A
#
# COMPACT_ATOMS: atom_id res chain seq x y z
N ARG A 1 -15.24 9.04 8.06
CA ARG A 1 -13.85 8.96 7.54
C ARG A 1 -13.90 8.10 6.29
N ASP A 2 -14.76 8.47 5.34
CA ASP A 2 -15.01 7.78 4.06
C ASP A 2 -15.39 8.87 3.04
N GLY A 3 -14.47 9.82 2.90
CA GLY A 3 -14.64 10.95 2.00
C GLY A 3 -14.27 10.59 0.57
N ARG A 4 -14.46 11.55 -0.34
CA ARG A 4 -13.95 11.45 -1.71
C ARG A 4 -12.43 11.30 -1.69
N TYR A 5 -11.92 10.30 -2.40
CA TYR A 5 -10.50 10.14 -2.68
C TYR A 5 -10.21 10.39 -4.17
N ILE A 6 -8.95 10.69 -4.49
CA ILE A 6 -8.52 10.95 -5.88
C ILE A 6 -8.34 9.61 -6.61
N GLU A 7 -7.60 8.68 -6.02
CA GLU A 7 -7.25 7.41 -6.63
C GLU A 7 -7.10 6.30 -5.57
N ARG A 8 -7.52 5.08 -5.91
CA ARG A 8 -7.32 3.88 -5.09
C ARG A 8 -6.03 3.18 -5.50
N LEU A 9 -5.02 3.20 -4.62
CA LEU A 9 -3.68 2.69 -4.90
C LEU A 9 -3.44 1.25 -4.40
N GLY A 10 -4.44 0.62 -3.79
CA GLY A 10 -4.30 -0.72 -3.23
C GLY A 10 -5.31 -1.02 -2.13
N PHE A 11 -5.02 -2.05 -1.35
CA PHE A 11 -5.72 -2.39 -0.11
C PHE A 11 -4.81 -3.10 0.88
N PHE A 12 -5.18 -3.04 2.16
CA PHE A 12 -4.55 -3.78 3.23
C PHE A 12 -5.63 -4.47 4.06
N ASN A 13 -5.55 -5.80 4.13
CA ASN A 13 -6.41 -6.64 4.96
C ASN A 13 -5.59 -7.18 6.16
N PRO A 14 -5.71 -6.60 7.36
CA PRO A 14 -4.95 -7.07 8.53
C PRO A 14 -5.34 -8.48 9.00
N VAL A 15 -6.53 -8.96 8.63
CA VAL A 15 -7.13 -10.21 9.12
C VAL A 15 -7.13 -11.34 8.08
N ALA A 16 -6.50 -11.14 6.92
CA ALA A 16 -6.40 -12.15 5.85
C ALA A 16 -5.88 -13.49 6.40
N ARG A 17 -6.54 -14.59 6.01
CA ARG A 17 -6.16 -15.96 6.43
C ARG A 17 -5.97 -16.87 5.22
N GLY A 18 -5.16 -17.91 5.40
CA GLY A 18 -4.89 -18.90 4.35
C GLY A 18 -4.30 -18.24 3.10
N SER A 19 -4.96 -18.43 1.96
CA SER A 19 -4.53 -17.91 0.65
C SER A 19 -5.05 -16.51 0.32
N GLU A 20 -5.69 -15.82 1.27
CA GLU A 20 -6.16 -14.45 1.04
C GLU A 20 -4.99 -13.45 0.95
N GLU A 21 -5.06 -12.55 -0.03
CA GLU A 21 -4.04 -11.52 -0.22
C GLU A 21 -4.13 -10.48 0.91
N ARG A 22 -3.11 -10.46 1.77
CA ARG A 22 -3.06 -9.55 2.93
C ARG A 22 -2.84 -8.10 2.53
N LEU A 23 -2.07 -7.86 1.47
CA LEU A 23 -1.63 -6.54 1.07
C LEU A 23 -1.40 -6.51 -0.43
N ARG A 24 -2.06 -5.57 -1.10
CA ARG A 24 -1.81 -5.28 -2.52
C ARG A 24 -1.61 -3.79 -2.69
N LEU A 25 -0.47 -3.41 -3.24
CA LEU A 25 -0.12 -2.01 -3.47
C LEU A 25 0.35 -1.83 -4.91
N ASN A 26 -0.12 -0.77 -5.57
CA ASN A 26 0.44 -0.33 -6.84
C ASN A 26 1.64 0.56 -6.59
N GLU A 27 2.83 -0.04 -6.51
CA GLU A 27 4.06 0.69 -6.16
C GLU A 27 4.35 1.82 -7.15
N ALA A 28 4.17 1.61 -8.46
CA ALA A 28 4.42 2.62 -9.49
C ALA A 28 3.56 3.88 -9.27
N ARG A 29 2.26 3.71 -9.00
CA ARG A 29 1.36 4.85 -8.74
C ARG A 29 1.65 5.52 -7.39
N ILE A 30 2.02 4.75 -6.38
CA ILE A 30 2.41 5.31 -5.08
C ILE A 30 3.66 6.18 -5.22
N GLN A 31 4.70 5.72 -5.93
CA GLN A 31 5.90 6.52 -6.18
C GLN A 31 5.58 7.78 -6.98
N HIS A 32 4.69 7.70 -7.98
CA HIS A 32 4.24 8.87 -8.73
C HIS A 32 3.61 9.93 -7.82
N TRP A 33 2.66 9.55 -6.96
CA TRP A 33 2.02 10.49 -6.04
C TRP A 33 3.00 11.07 -5.00
N ILE A 34 3.94 10.26 -4.50
CA ILE A 34 5.00 10.74 -3.61
C ILE A 34 5.89 11.77 -4.32
N ALA A 35 6.24 11.53 -5.59
CA ALA A 35 7.02 12.47 -6.40
C ALA A 35 6.28 13.80 -6.64
N LEU A 36 4.95 13.77 -6.67
CA LEU A 36 4.09 14.96 -6.71
C LEU A 36 3.89 15.63 -5.35
N GLY A 37 4.51 15.12 -4.27
CA GLY A 37 4.48 15.69 -2.93
C GLY A 37 3.45 15.06 -1.98
N ALA A 38 2.82 13.94 -2.33
CA ALA A 38 1.90 13.26 -1.43
C ALA A 38 2.64 12.71 -0.20
N GLN A 39 2.15 13.04 1.00
CA GLN A 39 2.69 12.54 2.25
C GLN A 39 1.95 11.26 2.69
N THR A 40 2.73 10.21 2.99
CA THR A 40 2.19 8.95 3.50
C THR A 40 2.13 8.96 5.03
N SER A 41 1.06 8.39 5.60
CA SER A 41 0.97 8.16 7.05
C SER A 41 1.94 7.08 7.50
N ASP A 42 2.32 7.06 8.79
CA ASP A 42 3.34 6.13 9.29
C ASP A 42 2.95 4.65 9.12
N ARG A 43 1.65 4.33 9.23
CA ARG A 43 1.17 2.97 8.94
C ARG A 43 1.39 2.58 7.49
N VAL A 44 1.16 3.49 6.54
CA VAL A 44 1.39 3.26 5.10
C VAL A 44 2.88 3.08 4.81
N LYS A 45 3.76 3.87 5.44
CA LYS A 45 5.22 3.68 5.33
C LYS A 45 5.66 2.29 5.76
N GLN A 46 5.11 1.77 6.86
CA GLN A 46 5.41 0.41 7.33
C GLN A 46 4.92 -0.64 6.32
N LEU A 47 3.71 -0.49 5.79
CA LEU A 47 3.15 -1.40 4.78
C LEU A 47 3.97 -1.40 3.49
N LEU A 48 4.44 -0.24 3.02
CA LEU A 48 5.32 -0.15 1.85
C LEU A 48 6.64 -0.89 2.06
N LYS A 49 7.24 -0.79 3.25
CA LYS A 49 8.45 -1.54 3.59
C LYS A 49 8.18 -3.05 3.61
N THR A 50 7.06 -3.48 4.16
CA THR A 50 6.65 -4.89 4.16
C THR A 50 6.41 -5.41 2.75
N ALA A 51 5.70 -4.65 1.90
CA ALA A 51 5.44 -5.02 0.51
C ALA A 51 6.74 -5.22 -0.29
N LYS A 52 7.71 -4.30 -0.15
CA LYS A 52 9.03 -4.43 -0.78
C LYS A 52 9.76 -5.70 -0.35
N LYS A 53 9.69 -6.06 0.94
CA LYS A 53 10.29 -7.31 1.44
C LYS A 53 9.61 -8.55 0.87
N GLN A 54 8.28 -8.54 0.76
CA GLN A 54 7.53 -9.67 0.20
C GLN A 54 7.85 -9.89 -1.29
N ALA A 55 7.97 -8.81 -2.08
CA ALA A 55 8.32 -8.90 -3.50
C ALA A 55 9.75 -9.41 -3.77
N THR A 56 10.63 -9.42 -2.75
CA THR A 56 12.02 -9.92 -2.88
C THR A 56 12.15 -11.36 -2.38
N ALA A 57 11.13 -11.89 -1.70
CA ALA A 57 11.16 -13.21 -1.06
C ALA A 57 10.48 -14.31 -1.89
N GLU A 58 10.12 -14.01 -3.13
CA GLU A 58 9.52 -14.92 -4.12
C GLU A 58 10.45 -15.13 -5.31
#